data_AF-A0AAD2HL13-F1
#
_entry.id   AF-A0AAD2HL13-F1
#
_cell.length_a   1.000
_cell.length_b   1.000
_cell.length_c   1.000
_cell.angle_alpha   90.00
_cell.angle_beta   90.00
_cell.angle_gamma   90.00
#
_symmetry.space_group_name_H-M   'P 1'
#
loop_
_entity.id
_entity.type
_entity.pdbx_description
1 polymer ?
#
loop_
_entity_poly.entity_id
_entity_poly.type
_entity_poly.pdbx_seq_one_letter_code
_entity_poly.pdbx_strand_id
1 'polypeptide(L)'
;MMVVQALFRLGMAWMGLNSTWSPLADRPVSSCPDYTTYSASAQGNPSNGVLALPYMRPAPACRTFNSTSVERVIEDMNLLLRDPDLARLFENTFANTLDTTVKYLNVSLTRADTTVKYFNKSENIAFIITGVIMPIPPTPRILSTIPGYHCSVVERHGQPDDDLAALVRAVINTEAGFISQFPYCRGAFQPPTQTGLSPSHNDWADHVVVNPPIDDNVVFECKYELDSLAGFLKLSRQYYEGTRDSTFMDEEWFSAIEAIFRVIEEQSRATFDEDGKLVSFYNWTGTAGSLSPRVPNGGNGEPKGYTGMVGTHHRPSDDLSTFAFLTPANAMLSVELDGLAHMLDSVALRPDLSSTAKLVAGRIRDSIWSKTVLDGIFAYESNGLGSVYMMDDANVPSLLSLPYLGFVDKHDPTYRSTRRFLLSRQNPYFASGSNFSGIGGPHSDAWHPWPMSLISGIFGTNDDQEISEMLYLIANNTAGLGLIHESQSIYDQSDYTRSWFAWANSYFAEMILDLAHRKPQLILKGNGPYMPSQIC
;
A
#
# COMPACT_ATOMS: atom_id res chain seq x y z
N MET A 1 48.20 62.85 11.34
CA MET A 1 49.54 62.88 11.98
C MET A 1 49.43 62.05 13.25
N MET A 2 50.13 60.89 13.28
CA MET A 2 50.42 60.04 14.46
C MET A 2 49.24 59.36 15.20
N VAL A 3 49.30 58.19 15.83
CA VAL A 3 50.10 56.94 15.83
C VAL A 3 49.69 56.22 17.14
N VAL A 4 49.17 54.99 17.04
CA VAL A 4 49.49 53.79 17.85
C VAL A 4 49.18 53.70 19.37
N GLN A 5 48.37 52.66 19.69
CA GLN A 5 48.35 51.68 20.81
C GLN A 5 48.47 52.09 22.29
N ALA A 6 47.56 51.56 23.12
CA ALA A 6 47.89 50.64 24.23
C ALA A 6 46.65 49.87 24.75
N LEU A 7 46.89 48.62 25.13
CA LEU A 7 45.95 47.58 25.59
C LEU A 7 45.43 47.80 27.02
N PHE A 8 44.20 47.34 27.34
CA PHE A 8 43.93 46.14 28.19
C PHE A 8 42.42 45.94 28.49
N ARG A 9 41.93 44.76 28.08
CA ARG A 9 40.85 43.87 28.59
C ARG A 9 39.87 44.41 29.66
N LEU A 10 38.55 44.31 29.38
CA LEU A 10 37.66 43.21 29.87
C LEU A 10 36.17 43.47 29.53
N GLY A 11 35.52 42.49 28.90
CA GLY A 11 34.11 42.15 29.15
C GLY A 11 33.02 42.78 28.27
N MET A 12 32.87 42.34 27.01
CA MET A 12 31.58 42.42 26.31
C MET A 12 31.11 41.01 25.98
N ALA A 13 29.96 40.62 26.55
CA ALA A 13 29.19 39.44 26.16
C ALA A 13 28.28 39.83 25.00
N TRP A 14 28.59 39.32 23.81
CA TRP A 14 27.70 39.34 22.65
C TRP A 14 27.07 37.95 22.51
N MET A 15 25.74 37.88 22.61
CA MET A 15 24.95 36.70 22.25
C MET A 15 25.03 36.50 20.72
N GLY A 16 25.85 35.55 20.30
CA GLY A 16 25.83 35.01 18.94
C GLY A 16 24.84 33.87 18.84
N LEU A 17 23.77 34.07 18.06
CA LEU A 17 22.95 33.01 17.49
C LEU A 17 23.82 32.18 16.54
N ASN A 18 24.35 31.05 17.03
CA ASN A 18 24.99 30.06 16.17
C ASN A 18 23.90 29.17 15.55
N SER A 19 23.40 29.57 14.38
CA SER A 19 22.80 28.64 13.44
C SER A 19 23.91 27.73 12.89
N THR A 20 24.03 26.52 13.42
CA THR A 20 24.92 25.50 12.85
C THR A 20 24.25 24.90 11.62
N TRP A 21 24.51 25.52 10.47
CA TRP A 21 24.24 24.96 9.15
C TRP A 21 25.26 23.85 8.87
N SER A 22 24.79 22.63 8.63
CA SER A 22 25.61 21.58 8.04
C SER A 22 25.28 21.47 6.55
N PRO A 23 26.26 21.57 5.64
CA PRO A 23 26.08 21.14 4.26
C PRO A 23 25.73 19.65 4.25
N LEU A 24 25.14 19.16 3.15
CA LEU A 24 25.02 17.74 2.82
C LEU A 24 26.43 17.12 2.72
N ALA A 25 27.05 16.86 3.87
CA ALA A 25 28.31 16.15 4.00
C ALA A 25 27.98 14.69 4.33
N ASP A 26 28.67 13.78 3.66
CA ASP A 26 28.64 12.33 3.87
C ASP A 26 28.57 11.99 5.36
N ARG A 27 27.36 11.69 5.84
CA ARG A 27 27.16 11.22 7.21
C ARG A 27 27.62 9.76 7.25
N PRO A 28 28.50 9.37 8.18
CA PRO A 28 28.83 7.96 8.37
C PRO A 28 27.57 7.16 8.69
N VAL A 29 27.47 5.93 8.17
CA VAL A 29 26.31 5.02 8.29
C VAL A 29 25.87 4.81 9.75
N SER A 30 26.76 5.02 10.73
CA SER A 30 26.48 4.96 12.17
C SER A 30 25.64 6.12 12.73
N SER A 31 25.24 7.11 11.91
CA SER A 31 24.49 8.30 12.33
C SER A 31 23.15 8.50 11.60
N CYS A 32 22.63 7.44 10.98
CA CYS A 32 21.33 7.48 10.31
C CYS A 32 20.18 7.57 11.32
N PRO A 33 19.34 8.63 11.27
CA PRO A 33 18.20 8.76 12.16
C PRO A 33 17.10 7.75 11.81
N ASP A 34 16.34 7.30 12.82
CA ASP A 34 15.14 6.50 12.59
C ASP A 34 14.11 7.33 11.80
N TYR A 35 13.68 6.81 10.65
CA TYR A 35 12.77 7.49 9.74
C TYR A 35 11.42 7.80 10.39
N THR A 36 11.02 7.03 11.41
CA THR A 36 9.85 7.31 12.26
C THR A 36 9.91 8.71 12.85
N THR A 37 11.04 9.09 13.43
CA THR A 37 11.25 10.41 14.01
C THR A 37 11.60 11.47 12.96
N TYR A 38 12.28 11.06 11.90
CA TYR A 38 12.70 11.94 10.81
C TYR A 38 11.50 12.49 10.02
N SER A 39 10.51 11.64 9.74
CA SER A 39 9.30 11.99 8.98
C SER A 39 8.35 12.95 9.71
N ALA A 40 8.50 13.11 11.03
CA ALA A 40 7.62 13.92 11.86
C ALA A 40 7.95 15.42 11.84
N SER A 41 9.03 15.85 11.18
CA SER A 41 9.42 17.26 11.12
C SER A 41 10.05 17.58 9.77
N ALA A 42 9.80 18.80 9.26
CA ALA A 42 10.32 19.25 7.96
C ALA A 42 11.86 19.20 7.90
N GLN A 43 12.40 18.59 6.84
CA GLN A 43 13.84 18.39 6.65
C GLN A 43 14.37 19.11 5.41
N GLY A 44 15.65 19.45 5.42
CA GLY A 44 16.34 19.99 4.24
C GLY A 44 15.84 21.37 3.79
N ASN A 45 16.10 21.69 2.52
CA ASN A 45 15.76 22.99 1.94
C ASN A 45 14.35 22.96 1.33
N PRO A 46 13.54 24.02 1.52
CA PRO A 46 12.23 24.12 0.90
C PRO A 46 12.33 24.18 -0.63
N SER A 47 11.31 23.66 -1.32
CA SER A 47 11.12 23.86 -2.76
C SER A 47 10.90 25.35 -3.10
N ASN A 48 11.15 25.69 -4.37
CA ASN A 48 10.94 27.06 -4.88
C ASN A 48 9.47 27.37 -5.21
N GLY A 49 8.54 26.48 -4.86
CA GLY A 49 7.11 26.67 -5.11
C GLY A 49 6.40 27.42 -4.00
N VAL A 50 5.07 27.54 -4.14
CA VAL A 50 4.22 28.31 -3.21
C VAL A 50 4.09 27.61 -1.87
N LEU A 51 4.12 26.27 -1.87
CA LEU A 51 3.99 25.42 -0.68
C LEU A 51 5.33 25.19 0.03
N ALA A 52 6.45 25.48 -0.62
CA ALA A 52 7.79 25.43 -0.03
C ALA A 52 8.08 24.08 0.67
N LEU A 53 7.70 22.96 0.04
CA LEU A 53 7.79 21.61 0.58
C LEU A 53 9.25 21.20 0.86
N PRO A 54 9.53 20.58 2.03
CA PRO A 54 10.87 20.14 2.43
C PRO A 54 11.35 18.91 1.64
N TYR A 55 12.66 18.64 1.70
CA TYR A 55 13.27 17.42 1.18
C TYR A 55 13.28 16.34 2.24
N MET A 56 12.42 15.32 2.08
CA MET A 56 12.15 14.30 3.10
C MET A 56 12.78 12.94 2.80
N ARG A 57 13.66 12.86 1.81
CA ARG A 57 14.44 11.63 1.56
C ARG A 57 15.62 11.54 2.52
N PRO A 58 15.93 10.34 3.05
CA PRO A 58 17.17 10.13 3.79
C PRO A 58 18.41 10.49 2.96
N ALA A 59 19.49 10.84 3.65
CA ALA A 59 20.80 11.00 3.02
C ALA A 59 21.16 9.72 2.24
N PRO A 60 21.87 9.80 1.09
CA PRO A 60 22.15 8.63 0.25
C PRO A 60 22.77 7.43 0.99
N ALA A 61 23.62 7.69 1.99
CA ALA A 61 24.24 6.65 2.82
C ALA A 61 23.28 5.93 3.79
N CYS A 62 22.09 6.50 4.02
CA CYS A 62 21.06 5.99 4.93
C CYS A 62 19.85 5.37 4.19
N ARG A 63 19.87 5.34 2.85
CA ARG A 63 18.83 4.71 2.04
C ARG A 63 18.97 3.19 2.10
N THR A 64 17.87 2.48 2.31
CA THR A 64 17.87 1.02 2.46
C THR A 64 18.14 0.27 1.17
N PHE A 65 17.72 0.82 0.03
CA PHE A 65 17.95 0.28 -1.30
C PHE A 65 18.11 1.43 -2.29
N ASN A 66 19.08 1.32 -3.21
CA ASN A 66 19.31 2.33 -4.23
C ASN A 66 19.19 1.70 -5.61
N SER A 67 18.38 2.30 -6.48
CA SER A 67 18.19 1.85 -7.86
C SER A 67 18.46 2.98 -8.83
N THR A 68 19.43 2.77 -9.72
CA THR A 68 19.77 3.73 -10.78
C THR A 68 18.57 4.07 -11.65
N SER A 69 17.69 3.09 -11.93
CA SER A 69 16.49 3.31 -12.74
C SER A 69 15.48 4.21 -12.04
N VAL A 70 15.33 4.07 -10.72
CA VAL A 70 14.44 4.91 -9.91
C VAL A 70 14.96 6.34 -9.83
N GLU A 71 16.26 6.54 -9.61
CA GLU A 71 16.84 7.89 -9.57
C GLU A 71 16.72 8.59 -10.93
N ARG A 72 16.87 7.88 -12.06
CA ARG A 72 16.65 8.46 -13.40
C ARG A 72 15.22 8.97 -13.60
N VAL A 73 14.22 8.18 -13.19
CA VAL A 73 12.81 8.61 -13.28
C VAL A 73 12.56 9.84 -12.42
N ILE A 74 13.18 9.93 -11.24
CA ILE A 74 13.08 11.11 -10.37
C ILE A 74 13.70 12.34 -11.05
N GLU A 75 14.89 12.20 -11.64
CA GLU A 75 15.56 13.29 -12.37
C GLU A 75 14.72 13.77 -13.56
N ASP A 76 14.21 12.86 -14.38
CA ASP A 76 13.34 13.17 -15.52
C ASP A 76 12.08 13.90 -15.07
N MET A 77 11.38 13.37 -14.06
CA MET A 77 10.13 13.95 -13.58
C MET A 77 10.35 15.32 -12.93
N ASN A 78 11.45 15.53 -12.22
CA ASN A 78 11.82 16.83 -11.66
C ASN A 78 12.06 17.89 -12.77
N LEU A 79 12.58 17.49 -13.93
CA LEU A 79 12.75 18.39 -15.07
C LEU A 79 11.42 18.67 -15.78
N LEU A 80 10.60 17.63 -15.97
CA LEU A 80 9.38 17.66 -16.77
C LEU A 80 8.19 18.28 -16.05
N LEU A 81 8.06 18.11 -14.73
CA LEU A 81 6.93 18.64 -13.96
C LEU A 81 6.94 20.18 -13.96
N ARG A 82 5.76 20.76 -14.19
CA ARG A 82 5.56 22.21 -14.26
C ARG A 82 5.65 22.86 -12.90
N ASP A 83 5.04 22.22 -11.89
CA ASP A 83 4.97 22.72 -10.53
C ASP A 83 6.16 22.18 -9.70
N PRO A 84 7.03 23.05 -9.17
CA PRO A 84 8.17 22.63 -8.37
C PRO A 84 7.77 21.99 -7.03
N ASP A 85 6.60 22.29 -6.48
CA ASP A 85 6.11 21.63 -5.26
C ASP A 85 5.65 20.21 -5.58
N LEU A 86 4.95 20.03 -6.70
CA LEU A 86 4.55 18.70 -7.15
C LEU A 86 5.75 17.82 -7.49
N ALA A 87 6.79 18.41 -8.10
CA ALA A 87 8.07 17.74 -8.35
C ALA A 87 8.73 17.28 -7.04
N ARG A 88 8.79 18.16 -6.03
CA ARG A 88 9.33 17.81 -4.72
C ARG A 88 8.53 16.70 -4.03
N LEU A 89 7.19 16.81 -4.08
CA LEU A 89 6.31 15.81 -3.50
C LEU A 89 6.54 14.45 -4.17
N PHE A 90 6.57 14.40 -5.51
CA PHE A 90 6.85 13.20 -6.27
C PHE A 90 8.22 12.58 -5.91
N GLU A 91 9.27 13.39 -5.83
CA GLU A 91 10.61 12.94 -5.44
C GLU A 91 10.62 12.33 -4.03
N ASN A 92 9.95 12.95 -3.07
CA ASN A 92 9.84 12.42 -1.71
C ASN A 92 9.04 11.11 -1.64
N THR A 93 7.95 11.00 -2.41
CA THR A 93 6.99 9.90 -2.31
C THR A 93 7.40 8.67 -3.12
N PHE A 94 8.00 8.85 -4.31
CA PHE A 94 8.30 7.76 -5.24
C PHE A 94 9.37 6.80 -4.72
N ALA A 95 10.47 7.32 -4.18
CA ALA A 95 11.54 6.49 -3.62
C ALA A 95 11.29 6.05 -2.17
N ASN A 96 10.20 6.50 -1.52
CA ASN A 96 10.05 6.36 -0.07
C ASN A 96 10.14 4.90 0.42
N THR A 97 9.51 3.97 -0.29
CA THR A 97 9.57 2.53 0.06
C THR A 97 11.00 2.00 -0.06
N LEU A 98 11.67 2.25 -1.19
CA LEU A 98 13.05 1.76 -1.40
C LEU A 98 14.05 2.42 -0.44
N ASP A 99 13.85 3.70 -0.12
CA ASP A 99 14.72 4.47 0.75
C ASP A 99 14.56 4.07 2.23
N THR A 100 13.38 3.61 2.66
CA THR A 100 13.06 3.50 4.10
C THR A 100 12.51 2.15 4.57
N THR A 101 11.95 1.33 3.68
CA THR A 101 11.20 0.13 4.10
C THR A 101 11.80 -1.21 3.71
N VAL A 102 12.85 -1.25 2.89
CA VAL A 102 13.50 -2.51 2.50
C VAL A 102 14.45 -2.96 3.61
N LYS A 103 14.19 -4.09 4.27
CA LYS A 103 15.06 -4.63 5.33
C LYS A 103 15.58 -6.02 4.96
N TYR A 104 16.90 -6.20 4.97
CA TYR A 104 17.57 -7.51 4.92
C TYR A 104 18.86 -7.45 5.73
N LEU A 105 19.15 -8.50 6.52
CA LEU A 105 20.40 -8.66 7.24
C LEU A 105 21.07 -9.94 6.72
N ASN A 106 22.25 -9.78 6.12
CA ASN A 106 23.08 -10.92 5.75
C ASN A 106 23.78 -11.47 7.00
N VAL A 107 23.43 -12.69 7.44
CA VAL A 107 24.15 -13.38 8.52
C VAL A 107 25.37 -14.10 7.93
N SER A 108 26.30 -13.32 7.41
CA SER A 108 27.67 -13.76 7.21
C SER A 108 28.59 -12.58 7.41
N LEU A 109 29.15 -12.48 8.61
CA LEU A 109 30.48 -11.99 8.98
C LEU A 109 30.48 -11.49 10.44
N THR A 110 31.22 -12.22 11.28
CA THR A 110 31.78 -11.84 12.59
C THR A 110 31.42 -10.44 13.15
N ARG A 111 30.42 -10.42 14.04
CA ARG A 111 30.28 -9.68 15.33
C ARG A 111 30.89 -8.26 15.53
N ALA A 112 31.14 -7.46 14.49
CA ALA A 112 31.67 -6.09 14.67
C ALA A 112 31.11 -5.01 13.72
N ASP A 113 30.21 -5.35 12.80
CA ASP A 113 29.67 -4.37 11.85
C ASP A 113 28.17 -4.64 11.60
N THR A 114 27.30 -4.18 12.51
CA THR A 114 25.84 -4.19 12.35
C THR A 114 25.41 -3.04 11.43
N THR A 115 25.84 -3.09 10.17
CA THR A 115 25.27 -2.27 9.10
C THR A 115 24.24 -3.11 8.35
N VAL A 116 22.97 -2.69 8.42
CA VAL A 116 21.86 -3.26 7.63
C VAL A 116 22.21 -3.06 6.15
N LYS A 117 22.65 -4.12 5.49
CA LYS A 117 23.15 -4.08 4.12
C LYS A 117 22.72 -5.33 3.35
N TYR A 118 21.93 -5.04 2.31
CA TYR A 118 21.80 -5.69 1.01
C TYR A 118 21.43 -7.19 0.94
N PHE A 119 20.26 -7.40 0.32
CA PHE A 119 19.91 -8.43 -0.66
C PHE A 119 21.06 -9.37 -1.07
N ASN A 120 20.86 -10.68 -0.86
CA ASN A 120 21.70 -11.72 -1.43
C ASN A 120 21.00 -12.34 -2.65
N LYS A 121 21.52 -12.09 -3.86
CA LYS A 121 21.04 -12.69 -5.13
C LYS A 121 21.04 -14.23 -5.08
N SER A 122 21.79 -14.83 -4.16
CA SER A 122 21.86 -16.29 -3.97
C SER A 122 20.74 -16.86 -3.11
N GLU A 123 20.15 -16.06 -2.21
CA GLU A 123 19.14 -16.53 -1.25
C GLU A 123 17.72 -16.11 -1.64
N ASN A 124 17.55 -15.14 -2.56
CA ASN A 124 16.24 -14.70 -3.07
C ASN A 124 15.20 -14.42 -1.96
N ILE A 125 15.62 -13.78 -0.85
CA ILE A 125 14.73 -13.36 0.24
C ILE A 125 14.83 -11.84 0.41
N ALA A 126 13.69 -11.19 0.53
CA ALA A 126 13.59 -9.75 0.77
C ALA A 126 12.34 -9.43 1.59
N PHE A 127 12.47 -8.51 2.53
CA PHE A 127 11.40 -8.18 3.47
C PHE A 127 11.10 -6.68 3.42
N ILE A 128 9.84 -6.35 3.14
CA ILE A 128 9.35 -4.98 3.02
C ILE A 128 8.47 -4.68 4.22
N ILE A 129 8.70 -3.53 4.84
CA ILE A 129 7.89 -3.03 5.97
C ILE A 129 6.90 -1.95 5.49
N THR A 130 5.78 -1.71 6.17
CA THR A 130 4.81 -0.67 5.76
C THR A 130 5.21 0.75 6.17
N GLY A 131 6.05 0.90 7.19
CA GLY A 131 6.39 2.16 7.84
C GLY A 131 5.93 2.20 9.30
N VAL A 132 5.57 3.38 9.81
CA VAL A 132 5.05 3.52 11.20
C VAL A 132 3.60 3.08 11.24
N ILE A 133 3.27 2.19 12.16
CA ILE A 133 1.91 1.97 12.66
C ILE A 133 1.79 2.76 13.97
N MET A 134 0.69 3.50 14.13
CA MET A 134 0.47 4.55 15.15
C MET A 134 0.83 4.18 16.61
N PRO A 135 0.97 5.19 17.50
CA PRO A 135 2.16 5.29 18.34
C PRO A 135 2.00 4.67 19.73
N ILE A 136 3.16 4.21 20.24
CA ILE A 136 3.50 3.86 21.63
C ILE A 136 3.11 2.43 22.06
N PRO A 137 4.07 1.59 22.51
CA PRO A 137 5.49 1.89 22.79
C PRO A 137 6.42 1.78 21.55
N PRO A 138 7.69 2.25 21.65
CA PRO A 138 8.57 2.58 20.53
C PRO A 138 9.33 1.35 20.03
N THR A 139 8.59 0.38 19.52
CA THR A 139 9.15 -0.68 18.70
C THR A 139 8.84 -0.35 17.24
N PRO A 140 9.82 -0.35 16.32
CA PRO A 140 9.53 -0.32 14.90
C PRO A 140 8.75 -1.60 14.57
N ARG A 141 7.41 -1.48 14.53
CA ARG A 141 6.52 -2.59 14.23
C ARG A 141 6.67 -2.88 12.75
N ILE A 142 7.20 -4.07 12.46
CA ILE A 142 7.45 -4.49 11.10
C ILE A 142 6.18 -5.18 10.60
N LEU A 143 5.43 -4.48 9.77
CA LEU A 143 4.27 -5.05 9.08
C LEU A 143 4.63 -5.24 7.62
N SER A 144 4.50 -6.46 7.11
CA SER A 144 4.59 -6.76 5.69
C SER A 144 3.21 -6.64 5.05
N THR A 145 2.84 -5.47 4.60
CA THR A 145 1.80 -5.35 3.58
C THR A 145 2.52 -4.77 2.40
N ILE A 146 2.84 -5.58 1.39
CA ILE A 146 3.26 -5.00 0.12
C ILE A 146 2.04 -4.32 -0.44
N PRO A 147 2.09 -3.00 -0.58
CA PRO A 147 1.15 -2.36 -1.45
C PRO A 147 1.60 -2.74 -2.86
N GLY A 148 0.77 -3.47 -3.60
CA GLY A 148 1.00 -3.89 -4.99
C GLY A 148 1.10 -2.73 -5.99
N TYR A 149 2.00 -1.78 -5.72
CA TYR A 149 2.12 -0.46 -6.33
C TYR A 149 3.58 -0.09 -6.65
N HIS A 150 4.60 -0.79 -6.10
CA HIS A 150 6.01 -0.60 -6.50
C HIS A 150 6.38 -1.22 -7.85
N CYS A 151 5.47 -2.00 -8.44
CA CYS A 151 5.71 -2.64 -9.72
C CYS A 151 5.40 -1.76 -10.92
N SER A 152 4.82 -0.56 -10.79
CA SER A 152 4.71 0.35 -11.94
C SER A 152 6.10 0.77 -12.49
N VAL A 153 7.15 0.66 -11.67
CA VAL A 153 8.55 0.79 -12.08
C VAL A 153 9.09 -0.49 -12.72
N VAL A 154 8.70 -1.68 -12.23
CA VAL A 154 9.15 -2.96 -12.82
C VAL A 154 8.41 -3.30 -14.13
N GLU A 155 7.12 -2.97 -14.23
CA GLU A 155 6.28 -3.08 -15.44
C GLU A 155 6.92 -2.43 -16.67
N ARG A 156 7.80 -1.43 -16.48
CA ARG A 156 8.36 -0.63 -17.58
C ARG A 156 9.88 -0.74 -17.72
N HIS A 157 10.60 -1.34 -16.78
CA HIS A 157 12.07 -1.21 -16.72
C HIS A 157 12.89 -2.46 -16.39
N GLY A 158 12.29 -3.60 -16.04
CA GLY A 158 13.09 -4.75 -15.61
C GLY A 158 13.74 -5.49 -16.78
N GLN A 159 15.04 -5.28 -17.02
CA GLN A 159 15.83 -6.38 -17.58
C GLN A 159 15.91 -7.49 -16.51
N PRO A 160 15.95 -8.78 -16.88
CA PRO A 160 16.03 -9.89 -15.93
C PRO A 160 17.23 -9.83 -14.96
N ASP A 161 18.21 -8.97 -15.26
CA ASP A 161 19.45 -8.78 -14.51
C ASP A 161 19.52 -7.49 -13.67
N ASP A 162 18.45 -6.68 -13.62
CA ASP A 162 18.41 -5.50 -12.76
C ASP A 162 18.20 -5.87 -11.28
N ASP A 163 18.95 -5.23 -10.38
CA ASP A 163 18.85 -5.45 -8.91
C ASP A 163 17.42 -5.22 -8.38
N LEU A 164 16.62 -4.40 -9.06
CA LEU A 164 15.22 -4.15 -8.73
C LEU A 164 14.31 -5.35 -9.08
N ALA A 165 14.51 -5.98 -10.24
CA ALA A 165 13.77 -7.19 -10.61
C ALA A 165 14.11 -8.33 -9.64
N ALA A 166 15.38 -8.44 -9.28
CA ALA A 166 15.85 -9.43 -8.32
C ALA A 166 15.26 -9.20 -6.91
N LEU A 167 15.10 -7.93 -6.48
CA LEU A 167 14.39 -7.58 -5.25
C LEU A 167 12.93 -8.03 -5.29
N VAL A 168 12.18 -7.68 -6.35
CA VAL A 168 10.75 -8.04 -6.45
C VAL A 168 10.56 -9.56 -6.51
N ARG A 169 11.43 -10.28 -7.22
CA ARG A 169 11.42 -11.75 -7.22
C ARG A 169 11.61 -12.33 -5.82
N ALA A 170 12.58 -11.82 -5.07
CA ALA A 170 12.84 -12.27 -3.71
C ALA A 170 11.67 -12.00 -2.76
N VAL A 171 10.99 -10.88 -2.99
CA VAL A 171 9.77 -10.52 -2.27
C VAL A 171 8.63 -11.49 -2.59
N ILE A 172 8.40 -11.82 -3.87
CA ILE A 172 7.40 -12.83 -4.29
C ILE A 172 7.69 -14.19 -3.65
N ASN A 173 8.95 -14.63 -3.64
CA ASN A 173 9.34 -15.90 -3.03
C ASN A 173 9.10 -15.92 -1.52
N THR A 174 9.39 -14.80 -0.83
CA THR A 174 9.14 -14.66 0.60
C THR A 174 7.64 -14.69 0.90
N GLU A 175 6.82 -13.99 0.10
CA GLU A 175 5.35 -14.02 0.25
C GLU A 175 4.77 -15.41 -0.04
N ALA A 176 5.28 -16.11 -1.06
CA ALA A 176 4.84 -17.48 -1.38
C ALA A 176 5.05 -18.42 -0.19
N GLY A 177 6.21 -18.35 0.48
CA GLY A 177 6.52 -19.15 1.66
C GLY A 177 5.63 -18.84 2.86
N PHE A 178 5.14 -17.61 3.01
CA PHE A 178 4.18 -17.26 4.06
C PHE A 178 2.76 -17.72 3.73
N ILE A 179 2.33 -17.57 2.47
CA ILE A 179 0.99 -17.97 2.02
C ILE A 179 0.81 -19.49 2.07
N SER A 180 1.85 -20.25 1.72
CA SER A 180 1.79 -21.72 1.78
C SER A 180 1.56 -22.22 3.21
N GLN A 181 2.11 -21.53 4.22
CA GLN A 181 1.98 -21.88 5.64
C GLN A 181 0.70 -21.32 6.29
N PHE A 182 0.43 -20.03 6.13
CA PHE A 182 -0.65 -19.32 6.81
C PHE A 182 -1.49 -18.49 5.82
N PRO A 183 -2.32 -19.13 4.99
CA PRO A 183 -3.05 -18.42 3.92
C PRO A 183 -4.15 -17.48 4.46
N TYR A 184 -4.53 -17.61 5.73
CA TYR A 184 -5.54 -16.76 6.38
C TYR A 184 -4.97 -15.53 7.08
N CYS A 185 -3.64 -15.41 7.23
CA CYS A 185 -2.99 -14.43 8.12
C CYS A 185 -2.16 -13.37 7.39
N ARG A 186 -2.48 -13.09 6.12
CA ARG A 186 -1.57 -12.38 5.21
C ARG A 186 -1.30 -10.90 5.55
N GLY A 187 -2.14 -10.24 6.35
CA GLY A 187 -1.99 -8.81 6.65
C GLY A 187 -0.67 -8.43 7.32
N ALA A 188 -0.04 -9.37 8.04
CA ALA A 188 1.09 -9.06 8.92
C ALA A 188 1.99 -10.25 9.28
N PHE A 189 3.21 -10.32 8.75
CA PHE A 189 4.22 -11.33 9.14
C PHE A 189 5.42 -10.72 9.87
N GLN A 190 6.04 -11.55 10.71
CA GLN A 190 7.33 -11.26 11.35
C GLN A 190 8.47 -11.45 10.34
N PRO A 191 9.62 -10.80 10.54
CA PRO A 191 10.80 -11.06 9.72
C PRO A 191 11.19 -12.54 9.79
N PRO A 192 11.51 -13.19 8.65
CA PRO A 192 11.95 -14.59 8.66
C PRO A 192 13.15 -14.79 9.58
N THR A 193 13.23 -15.92 10.28
CA THR A 193 14.36 -16.24 11.19
C THR A 193 15.72 -16.19 10.49
N GLN A 194 15.75 -16.43 9.18
CA GLN A 194 16.91 -16.34 8.29
C GLN A 194 17.46 -14.90 8.17
N THR A 195 16.63 -13.89 8.42
CA THR A 195 17.03 -12.47 8.41
C THR A 195 17.65 -12.02 9.73
N GLY A 196 17.77 -12.87 10.76
CA GLY A 196 18.42 -12.53 12.04
C GLY A 196 17.80 -11.36 12.81
N LEU A 197 16.67 -10.81 12.36
CA LEU A 197 15.89 -9.79 13.07
C LEU A 197 15.04 -10.50 14.14
N SER A 198 15.02 -9.93 15.35
CA SER A 198 14.15 -10.46 16.40
C SER A 198 12.69 -10.16 16.08
N PRO A 199 11.77 -11.12 16.26
CA PRO A 199 10.33 -10.87 16.16
C PRO A 199 9.91 -9.73 17.08
N SER A 200 8.94 -8.93 16.63
CA SER A 200 8.36 -7.85 17.41
C SER A 200 7.08 -8.31 18.10
N HIS A 201 6.94 -8.05 19.40
CA HIS A 201 5.74 -8.44 20.14
C HIS A 201 4.55 -7.59 19.74
N ASN A 202 3.42 -8.23 19.42
CA ASN A 202 2.16 -7.55 19.13
C ASN A 202 1.18 -7.68 20.29
N ASP A 203 1.16 -6.67 21.17
CA ASP A 203 0.26 -6.64 22.35
C ASP A 203 -1.24 -6.72 21.97
N TRP A 204 -1.61 -6.39 20.73
CA TRP A 204 -2.99 -6.46 20.24
C TRP A 204 -3.44 -7.86 19.83
N ALA A 205 -2.49 -8.78 19.60
CA ALA A 205 -2.74 -10.17 19.24
C ALA A 205 -2.81 -11.10 20.47
N ASP A 206 -2.33 -10.68 21.64
CA ASP A 206 -2.27 -11.47 22.89
C ASP A 206 -3.61 -12.06 23.34
N HIS A 207 -4.71 -11.44 22.92
CA HIS A 207 -6.06 -11.80 23.34
C HIS A 207 -6.94 -12.23 22.17
N VAL A 208 -6.32 -12.62 21.05
CA VAL A 208 -7.00 -13.09 19.85
C VAL A 208 -6.80 -14.60 19.73
N VAL A 209 -7.90 -15.36 19.77
CA VAL A 209 -7.85 -16.79 19.41
C VAL A 209 -8.25 -16.94 17.96
N VAL A 210 -7.32 -17.47 17.16
CA VAL A 210 -7.52 -17.81 15.75
C VAL A 210 -7.58 -19.34 15.60
N ASN A 211 -8.48 -19.81 14.74
CA ASN A 211 -8.53 -21.19 14.31
C ASN A 211 -8.48 -21.22 12.77
N PRO A 212 -7.50 -21.89 12.13
CA PRO A 212 -6.43 -22.73 12.70
C PRO A 212 -5.42 -21.97 13.57
N PRO A 213 -4.76 -22.65 14.53
CA PRO A 213 -3.78 -22.01 15.41
C PRO A 213 -2.60 -21.45 14.61
N ILE A 214 -2.13 -20.28 15.02
CA ILE A 214 -1.03 -19.56 14.40
C ILE A 214 0.25 -19.73 15.20
N ASP A 215 1.40 -19.53 14.54
CA ASP A 215 2.68 -19.38 15.21
C ASP A 215 3.02 -17.87 15.30
N ASP A 216 2.97 -17.31 16.51
CA ASP A 216 3.23 -15.89 16.78
C ASP A 216 4.69 -15.46 16.48
N ASN A 217 5.59 -16.43 16.26
CA ASN A 217 6.95 -16.14 15.82
C ASN A 217 7.03 -15.86 14.31
N VAL A 218 6.03 -16.28 13.54
CA VAL A 218 5.95 -16.11 12.09
C VAL A 218 4.89 -15.06 11.73
N VAL A 219 3.75 -15.07 12.43
CA VAL A 219 2.61 -14.19 12.18
C VAL A 219 2.63 -13.03 13.18
N PHE A 220 2.57 -11.79 12.69
CA PHE A 220 2.45 -10.60 13.54
C PHE A 220 0.98 -10.31 13.87
N GLU A 221 0.09 -10.47 12.90
CA GLU A 221 -1.36 -10.33 13.08
C GLU A 221 -2.10 -11.18 12.04
N CYS A 222 -3.00 -12.05 12.50
CA CYS A 222 -3.76 -12.92 11.61
C CYS A 222 -5.16 -12.38 11.34
N LYS A 223 -5.28 -11.31 10.56
CA LYS A 223 -6.56 -10.85 10.00
C LYS A 223 -6.75 -11.41 8.61
N TYR A 224 -7.88 -12.08 8.40
CA TYR A 224 -8.21 -12.60 7.08
C TYR A 224 -8.85 -11.54 6.18
N GLU A 225 -8.08 -11.13 5.18
CA GLU A 225 -8.40 -10.14 4.16
C GLU A 225 -8.28 -10.80 2.78
N LEU A 226 -9.31 -10.64 1.94
CA LEU A 226 -9.34 -11.26 0.62
C LEU A 226 -8.42 -10.54 -0.37
N ASP A 227 -8.36 -9.21 -0.27
CA ASP A 227 -7.51 -8.34 -1.08
C ASP A 227 -6.03 -8.65 -0.89
N SER A 228 -5.66 -9.14 0.29
CA SER A 228 -4.33 -9.64 0.56
C SER A 228 -3.95 -10.75 -0.44
N LEU A 229 -4.77 -11.79 -0.60
CA LEU A 229 -4.47 -12.86 -1.56
C LEU A 229 -4.44 -12.34 -3.01
N ALA A 230 -5.33 -11.41 -3.34
CA ALA A 230 -5.35 -10.76 -4.65
C ALA A 230 -4.10 -9.89 -4.89
N GLY A 231 -3.55 -9.25 -3.86
CA GLY A 231 -2.34 -8.43 -3.93
C GLY A 231 -1.10 -9.25 -4.32
N PHE A 232 -0.97 -10.48 -3.82
CA PHE A 232 0.11 -11.40 -4.22
C PHE A 232 0.00 -11.81 -5.70
N LEU A 233 -1.22 -12.10 -6.15
CA LEU A 233 -1.50 -12.42 -7.55
C LEU A 233 -1.18 -11.21 -8.46
N LYS A 234 -1.60 -10.02 -8.05
CA LYS A 234 -1.28 -8.76 -8.73
C LYS A 234 0.21 -8.56 -8.85
N LEU A 235 0.96 -8.71 -7.75
CA LEU A 235 2.42 -8.55 -7.75
C LEU A 235 3.09 -9.54 -8.72
N SER A 236 2.68 -10.80 -8.68
CA SER A 236 3.20 -11.86 -9.58
C SER A 236 2.93 -11.53 -11.06
N ARG A 237 1.72 -11.07 -11.38
CA ARG A 237 1.32 -10.67 -12.74
C ARG A 237 2.11 -9.46 -13.23
N GLN A 238 2.18 -8.39 -12.43
CA GLN A 238 2.90 -7.17 -12.81
C GLN A 238 4.40 -7.42 -13.01
N TYR A 239 5.01 -8.28 -12.19
CA TYR A 239 6.39 -8.71 -12.38
C TYR A 239 6.57 -9.45 -13.72
N TYR A 240 5.71 -10.41 -14.03
CA TYR A 240 5.77 -11.17 -15.28
C TYR A 240 5.51 -10.30 -16.51
N GLU A 241 4.54 -9.39 -16.46
CA GLU A 241 4.23 -8.47 -17.56
C GLU A 241 5.40 -7.53 -17.87
N GLY A 242 6.10 -7.05 -16.82
CA GLY A 242 7.24 -6.14 -16.94
C GLY A 242 8.55 -6.80 -17.37
N THR A 243 8.88 -7.96 -16.80
CA THR A 243 10.19 -8.62 -17.02
C THR A 243 10.15 -9.75 -18.04
N ARG A 244 8.95 -10.34 -18.27
CA ARG A 244 8.75 -11.62 -18.98
C ARG A 244 9.54 -12.78 -18.39
N ASP A 245 10.03 -12.64 -17.16
CA ASP A 245 10.76 -13.66 -16.44
C ASP A 245 9.79 -14.63 -15.75
N SER A 246 9.88 -15.92 -16.04
CA SER A 246 9.08 -16.98 -15.42
C SER A 246 9.81 -17.74 -14.31
N THR A 247 11.03 -17.33 -13.95
CA THR A 247 11.88 -18.08 -12.99
C THR A 247 11.41 -18.02 -11.53
N PHE A 248 10.41 -17.20 -11.22
CA PHE A 248 9.74 -17.16 -9.92
C PHE A 248 8.62 -18.20 -9.77
N MET A 249 8.19 -18.84 -10.86
CA MET A 249 7.16 -19.89 -10.82
C MET A 249 7.76 -21.23 -10.38
N ASP A 250 8.24 -21.28 -9.15
CA ASP A 250 8.78 -22.48 -8.51
C ASP A 250 7.70 -23.30 -7.78
N GLU A 251 8.09 -24.43 -7.19
CA GLU A 251 7.17 -25.32 -6.47
C GLU A 251 6.52 -24.65 -5.24
N GLU A 252 7.23 -23.73 -4.59
CA GLU A 252 6.71 -22.95 -3.45
C GLU A 252 5.63 -21.97 -3.92
N TRP A 253 5.85 -21.29 -5.05
CA TRP A 253 4.85 -20.42 -5.66
C TRP A 253 3.60 -21.20 -6.06
N PHE A 254 3.73 -22.37 -6.70
CA PHE A 254 2.56 -23.20 -7.01
C PHE A 254 1.83 -23.68 -5.75
N SER A 255 2.56 -24.03 -4.69
CA SER A 255 1.97 -24.40 -3.40
C SER A 255 1.18 -23.25 -2.77
N ALA A 256 1.68 -22.01 -2.89
CA ALA A 256 0.97 -20.81 -2.45
C ALA A 256 -0.32 -20.59 -3.26
N ILE A 257 -0.27 -20.77 -4.59
CA ILE A 257 -1.47 -20.66 -5.44
C ILE A 257 -2.50 -21.73 -5.07
N GLU A 258 -2.08 -22.98 -4.86
CA GLU A 258 -2.99 -24.05 -4.43
C GLU A 258 -3.62 -23.75 -3.06
N ALA A 259 -2.86 -23.14 -2.13
CA ALA A 259 -3.40 -22.66 -0.86
C ALA A 259 -4.42 -21.52 -1.04
N ILE A 260 -4.20 -20.60 -1.98
CA ILE A 260 -5.16 -19.55 -2.34
C ILE A 260 -6.46 -20.14 -2.88
N PHE A 261 -6.38 -21.09 -3.83
CA PHE A 261 -7.57 -21.76 -4.36
C PHE A 261 -8.33 -22.53 -3.29
N ARG A 262 -7.62 -23.18 -2.35
CA ARG A 262 -8.24 -23.81 -1.18
C ARG A 262 -9.02 -22.80 -0.33
N VAL A 263 -8.43 -21.65 -0.01
CA VAL A 263 -9.12 -20.60 0.77
C VAL A 263 -10.31 -20.03 0.01
N ILE A 264 -10.19 -19.81 -1.30
CA ILE A 264 -11.30 -19.36 -2.16
C ILE A 264 -12.46 -20.34 -2.09
N GLU A 265 -12.19 -21.65 -2.21
CA GLU A 265 -13.19 -22.72 -2.11
C GLU A 265 -13.85 -22.73 -0.73
N GLU A 266 -13.05 -22.72 0.34
CA GLU A 266 -13.51 -22.75 1.74
C GLU A 266 -14.38 -21.54 2.08
N GLN A 267 -13.95 -20.34 1.70
CA GLN A 267 -14.63 -19.08 2.03
C GLN A 267 -15.78 -18.72 1.09
N SER A 268 -15.93 -19.43 -0.03
CA SER A 268 -17.11 -19.33 -0.91
C SER A 268 -18.32 -20.10 -0.37
N ARG A 269 -18.14 -21.01 0.60
CA ARG A 269 -19.26 -21.80 1.15
C ARG A 269 -20.20 -20.95 1.99
N ALA A 270 -21.47 -21.35 2.02
CA ALA A 270 -22.45 -20.78 2.94
C ALA A 270 -22.13 -21.15 4.39
N THR A 271 -22.59 -20.35 5.34
CA THR A 271 -22.43 -20.62 6.77
C THR A 271 -23.10 -21.93 7.20
N PHE A 272 -24.20 -22.31 6.54
CA PHE A 272 -24.89 -23.57 6.78
C PHE A 272 -24.82 -24.43 5.53
N ASP A 273 -24.49 -25.72 5.69
CA ASP A 273 -24.62 -26.70 4.62
C ASP A 273 -26.11 -27.08 4.39
N GLU A 274 -26.35 -27.94 3.39
CA GLU A 274 -27.71 -28.41 3.05
C GLU A 274 -28.38 -29.16 4.22
N ASP A 275 -27.59 -29.73 5.13
CA ASP A 275 -28.05 -30.43 6.33
C ASP A 275 -28.23 -29.48 7.54
N GLY A 276 -27.98 -28.18 7.36
CA GLY A 276 -28.11 -27.15 8.40
C GLY A 276 -26.97 -27.13 9.42
N LYS A 277 -25.85 -27.82 9.14
CA LYS A 277 -24.66 -27.81 9.99
C LYS A 277 -23.83 -26.56 9.71
N LEU A 278 -23.32 -25.96 10.78
CA LEU A 278 -22.41 -24.83 10.71
C LEU A 278 -21.09 -25.24 10.05
N VAL A 279 -20.77 -24.58 8.94
CA VAL A 279 -19.49 -24.71 8.23
C VAL A 279 -18.65 -23.49 8.56
N SER A 280 -17.55 -23.71 9.28
CA SER A 280 -16.52 -22.69 9.46
C SER A 280 -15.12 -23.30 9.35
N PHE A 281 -14.29 -22.65 8.53
CA PHE A 281 -12.89 -23.00 8.31
C PHE A 281 -11.93 -22.02 8.99
N TYR A 282 -12.41 -20.83 9.33
CA TYR A 282 -11.62 -19.77 9.94
C TYR A 282 -12.45 -19.06 11.01
N ASN A 283 -11.91 -18.97 12.22
CA ASN A 283 -12.50 -18.19 13.30
C ASN A 283 -11.47 -17.18 13.80
N TRP A 284 -11.92 -15.95 14.03
CA TRP A 284 -11.12 -14.92 14.67
C TRP A 284 -11.90 -14.35 15.85
N THR A 285 -11.39 -14.52 17.07
CA THR A 285 -12.04 -13.97 18.26
C THR A 285 -11.32 -12.72 18.74
N GLY A 286 -11.88 -11.55 18.44
CA GLY A 286 -11.48 -10.32 19.11
C GLY A 286 -12.02 -10.34 20.54
N THR A 287 -11.16 -10.14 21.54
CA THR A 287 -11.60 -9.92 22.93
C THR A 287 -11.16 -8.54 23.41
N ALA A 288 -11.60 -8.13 24.60
CA ALA A 288 -11.32 -6.80 25.14
C ALA A 288 -9.80 -6.58 25.26
N GLY A 289 -9.26 -5.63 24.47
CA GLY A 289 -7.83 -5.35 24.36
C GLY A 289 -7.26 -5.47 22.93
N SER A 290 -7.98 -6.13 22.02
CA SER A 290 -7.64 -6.14 20.58
C SER A 290 -8.03 -4.83 19.88
N LEU A 291 -7.28 -4.44 18.83
CA LEU A 291 -7.53 -3.22 18.03
C LEU A 291 -8.92 -3.24 17.39
N SER A 292 -9.35 -4.40 16.89
CA SER A 292 -10.66 -4.59 16.26
C SER A 292 -11.69 -5.12 17.28
N PRO A 293 -12.98 -4.73 17.19
CA PRO A 293 -13.98 -5.15 18.17
C PRO A 293 -14.23 -6.66 18.12
N ARG A 294 -14.90 -7.19 19.15
CA ARG A 294 -15.26 -8.61 19.22
C ARG A 294 -16.10 -9.04 18.02
N VAL A 295 -15.63 -10.04 17.28
CA VAL A 295 -16.38 -10.64 16.17
C VAL A 295 -17.60 -11.41 16.71
N PRO A 296 -18.81 -11.19 16.16
CA PRO A 296 -20.02 -11.90 16.56
C PRO A 296 -19.95 -13.40 16.22
N ASN A 297 -20.94 -14.16 16.71
CA ASN A 297 -21.13 -15.59 16.41
C ASN A 297 -19.91 -16.48 16.72
N GLY A 298 -19.18 -16.16 17.79
CA GLY A 298 -18.03 -16.96 18.24
C GLY A 298 -16.81 -16.85 17.32
N GLY A 299 -16.70 -15.74 16.58
CA GLY A 299 -15.58 -15.48 15.68
C GLY A 299 -15.82 -15.82 14.21
N ASN A 300 -17.06 -16.20 13.84
CA ASN A 300 -17.45 -16.56 12.47
C ASN A 300 -18.01 -15.39 11.64
N GLY A 301 -18.19 -14.22 12.26
CA GLY A 301 -18.87 -13.08 11.63
C GLY A 301 -20.36 -13.31 11.40
N GLU A 302 -20.98 -12.43 10.61
CA GLU A 302 -22.39 -12.54 10.23
C GLU A 302 -22.65 -13.74 9.28
N PRO A 303 -23.82 -14.42 9.37
CA PRO A 303 -24.14 -15.52 8.48
C PRO A 303 -24.18 -15.10 7.01
N LYS A 304 -23.58 -15.93 6.14
CA LYS A 304 -23.51 -15.72 4.69
C LYS A 304 -24.21 -16.84 3.92
N GLY A 305 -24.91 -16.45 2.84
CA GLY A 305 -25.48 -17.37 1.85
C GLY A 305 -24.50 -17.70 0.73
N TYR A 306 -24.74 -18.79 0.00
CA TYR A 306 -23.93 -19.10 -1.19
C TYR A 306 -24.28 -18.14 -2.33
N THR A 307 -23.30 -17.36 -2.79
CA THR A 307 -23.47 -16.43 -3.92
C THR A 307 -22.58 -16.74 -5.10
N GLY A 308 -21.50 -17.50 -4.89
CA GLY A 308 -20.41 -17.67 -5.86
C GLY A 308 -19.23 -16.70 -5.64
N MET A 309 -19.41 -15.67 -4.82
CA MET A 309 -18.35 -14.79 -4.31
C MET A 309 -17.60 -15.42 -3.14
N VAL A 310 -16.43 -14.87 -2.83
CA VAL A 310 -15.58 -15.30 -1.72
C VAL A 310 -15.82 -14.37 -0.53
N GLY A 311 -16.11 -14.96 0.64
CA GLY A 311 -16.26 -14.18 1.87
C GLY A 311 -14.92 -13.71 2.40
N THR A 312 -14.89 -12.54 3.03
CA THR A 312 -13.76 -12.00 3.79
C THR A 312 -14.21 -11.69 5.21
N HIS A 313 -13.26 -11.58 6.15
CA HIS A 313 -13.57 -11.21 7.54
C HIS A 313 -13.23 -9.74 7.80
N HIS A 314 -12.10 -9.28 7.30
CA HIS A 314 -11.63 -7.90 7.44
C HIS A 314 -11.58 -7.19 6.09
N ARG A 315 -11.69 -5.86 6.13
CA ARG A 315 -11.51 -4.94 5.01
C ARG A 315 -10.01 -4.67 4.82
N PRO A 316 -9.59 -4.09 3.68
CA PRO A 316 -8.21 -3.60 3.51
C PRO A 316 -7.81 -2.46 4.48
N SER A 317 -8.72 -2.02 5.35
CA SER A 317 -8.48 -1.09 6.45
C SER A 317 -8.18 -1.79 7.78
N ASP A 318 -8.02 -3.12 7.80
CA ASP A 318 -7.92 -3.95 9.00
C ASP A 318 -9.20 -3.94 9.89
N ASP A 319 -10.28 -3.30 9.43
CA ASP A 319 -11.56 -3.25 10.12
C ASP A 319 -12.42 -4.47 9.82
N LEU A 320 -13.32 -4.81 10.74
CA LEU A 320 -14.27 -5.90 10.52
C LEU A 320 -15.29 -5.56 9.43
N SER A 321 -15.45 -6.49 8.50
CA SER A 321 -16.54 -6.45 7.52
C SER A 321 -17.89 -6.59 8.25
N THR A 322 -18.90 -5.83 7.80
CA THR A 322 -20.27 -5.95 8.32
C THR A 322 -20.98 -7.12 7.64
N PHE A 323 -20.79 -7.27 6.33
CA PHE A 323 -21.16 -8.49 5.62
C PHE A 323 -19.95 -9.10 4.92
N ALA A 324 -19.93 -10.44 4.88
CA ALA A 324 -18.75 -11.19 4.44
C ALA A 324 -18.37 -10.98 2.97
N PHE A 325 -19.31 -10.71 2.05
CA PHE A 325 -18.94 -10.51 0.64
C PHE A 325 -18.61 -9.06 0.37
N LEU A 326 -17.32 -8.74 0.42
CA LEU A 326 -16.77 -7.44 0.04
C LEU A 326 -16.65 -7.35 -1.49
N THR A 327 -17.47 -6.51 -2.12
CA THR A 327 -17.53 -6.32 -3.57
C THR A 327 -16.18 -5.91 -4.18
N PRO A 328 -15.49 -4.86 -3.69
CA PRO A 328 -14.25 -4.42 -4.33
C PRO A 328 -13.10 -5.43 -4.23
N ALA A 329 -12.99 -6.18 -3.12
CA ALA A 329 -11.99 -7.25 -3.00
C ALA A 329 -12.30 -8.44 -3.91
N ASN A 330 -13.58 -8.82 -4.05
CA ASN A 330 -13.98 -9.85 -5.02
C ASN A 330 -13.74 -9.40 -6.47
N ALA A 331 -13.95 -8.11 -6.78
CA ALA A 331 -13.63 -7.54 -8.08
C ALA A 331 -12.13 -7.64 -8.38
N MET A 332 -11.28 -7.23 -7.43
CA MET A 332 -9.82 -7.37 -7.53
C MET A 332 -9.43 -8.83 -7.78
N LEU A 333 -9.94 -9.77 -6.97
CA LEU A 333 -9.66 -11.19 -7.13
C LEU A 333 -10.05 -11.72 -8.52
N SER A 334 -11.20 -11.29 -9.05
CA SER A 334 -11.64 -11.74 -10.38
C SER A 334 -10.71 -11.28 -11.50
N VAL A 335 -10.15 -10.07 -11.41
CA VAL A 335 -9.19 -9.56 -12.39
C VAL A 335 -7.87 -10.29 -12.28
N GLU A 336 -7.39 -10.49 -11.05
CA GLU A 336 -6.08 -11.12 -10.83
C GLU A 336 -6.08 -12.63 -11.14
N LEU A 337 -7.22 -13.33 -10.98
CA LEU A 337 -7.37 -14.71 -11.44
C LEU A 337 -7.37 -14.83 -12.97
N ASP A 338 -7.98 -13.86 -13.68
CA ASP A 338 -7.96 -13.79 -15.14
C ASP A 338 -6.53 -13.56 -15.65
N GLY A 339 -5.82 -12.62 -15.01
CA GLY A 339 -4.42 -12.33 -15.27
C GLY A 339 -3.48 -13.50 -14.97
N LEU A 340 -3.72 -14.23 -13.88
CA LEU A 340 -3.02 -15.48 -13.57
C LEU A 340 -3.21 -16.51 -14.68
N ALA A 341 -4.43 -16.67 -15.19
CA ALA A 341 -4.70 -17.61 -16.27
C ALA A 341 -3.99 -17.23 -17.57
N HIS A 342 -3.97 -15.93 -17.92
CA HIS A 342 -3.22 -15.42 -19.06
C HIS A 342 -1.71 -15.66 -18.94
N MET A 343 -1.16 -15.48 -17.73
CA MET A 343 0.25 -15.73 -17.44
C MET A 343 0.60 -17.22 -17.59
N LEU A 344 -0.20 -18.11 -17.02
CA LEU A 344 -0.02 -19.56 -17.12
C LEU A 344 -0.14 -20.08 -18.56
N ASP A 345 -1.11 -19.56 -19.33
CA ASP A 345 -1.28 -19.89 -20.74
C ASP A 345 -0.08 -19.44 -21.59
N SER A 346 0.48 -18.26 -21.29
CA SER A 346 1.62 -17.69 -22.03
C SER A 346 2.89 -18.50 -21.83
N VAL A 347 3.09 -19.06 -20.63
CA VAL A 347 4.24 -19.93 -20.31
C VAL A 347 3.94 -21.40 -20.65
N ALA A 348 2.71 -21.74 -21.02
CA ALA A 348 2.22 -23.10 -21.26
C ALA A 348 2.44 -24.06 -20.06
N LEU A 349 2.23 -23.55 -18.84
CA LEU A 349 2.34 -24.31 -17.58
C LEU A 349 0.95 -24.55 -16.97
N ARG A 350 0.73 -25.76 -16.43
CA ARG A 350 -0.48 -26.14 -15.67
C ARG A 350 -1.81 -25.63 -16.30
N PRO A 351 -2.17 -26.12 -17.50
CA PRO A 351 -3.40 -25.69 -18.18
C PRO A 351 -4.69 -26.02 -17.40
N ASP A 352 -4.62 -26.99 -16.49
CA ASP A 352 -5.66 -27.34 -15.52
C ASP A 352 -5.95 -26.18 -14.55
N LEU A 353 -4.89 -25.55 -14.03
CA LEU A 353 -4.98 -24.44 -13.09
C LEU A 353 -5.50 -23.18 -13.79
N SER A 354 -5.01 -22.90 -15.00
CA SER A 354 -5.50 -21.80 -15.85
C SER A 354 -7.01 -21.92 -16.13
N SER A 355 -7.47 -23.12 -16.50
CA SER A 355 -8.89 -23.37 -16.78
C SER A 355 -9.76 -23.16 -15.53
N THR A 356 -9.27 -23.60 -14.38
CA THR A 356 -9.95 -23.41 -13.08
C THR A 356 -10.00 -21.94 -12.70
N ALA A 357 -8.90 -21.20 -12.86
CA ALA A 357 -8.82 -19.77 -12.59
C ALA A 357 -9.85 -18.98 -13.40
N LYS A 358 -9.97 -19.25 -14.71
CA LYS A 358 -10.97 -18.60 -15.59
C LYS A 358 -12.40 -18.89 -15.16
N LEU A 359 -12.69 -20.14 -14.77
CA LEU A 359 -14.02 -20.53 -14.32
C LEU A 359 -14.41 -19.81 -13.02
N VAL A 360 -13.48 -19.76 -12.05
CA VAL A 360 -13.70 -19.08 -10.77
C VAL A 360 -13.81 -17.56 -10.97
N ALA A 361 -12.96 -16.96 -11.80
CA ALA A 361 -13.01 -15.54 -12.14
C ALA A 361 -14.36 -15.16 -12.78
N GLY A 362 -14.82 -15.95 -13.76
CA GLY A 362 -16.13 -15.76 -14.41
C GLY A 362 -17.28 -15.86 -13.41
N ARG A 363 -17.26 -16.89 -12.55
CA ARG A 363 -18.27 -17.08 -11.49
C ARG A 363 -18.35 -15.87 -10.56
N ILE A 364 -17.21 -15.37 -10.07
CA ILE A 364 -17.16 -14.21 -9.16
C ILE A 364 -17.69 -12.97 -9.87
N ARG A 365 -17.25 -12.72 -11.10
CA ARG A 365 -17.68 -11.56 -11.92
C ARG A 365 -19.20 -11.56 -12.12
N ASP A 366 -19.79 -12.67 -12.54
CA ASP A 366 -21.24 -12.81 -12.73
C ASP A 366 -22.01 -12.64 -11.40
N SER A 367 -21.43 -13.13 -10.31
CA SER A 367 -22.02 -13.01 -8.97
C SER A 367 -22.03 -11.56 -8.49
N ILE A 368 -20.96 -10.79 -8.74
CA ILE A 368 -20.89 -9.36 -8.44
C ILE A 368 -22.03 -8.64 -9.17
N TRP A 369 -22.15 -8.79 -10.49
CA TRP A 369 -23.17 -8.11 -11.27
C TRP A 369 -24.60 -8.46 -10.86
N SER A 370 -24.86 -9.70 -10.45
CA SER A 370 -26.21 -10.15 -10.08
C SER A 370 -26.60 -9.88 -8.62
N LYS A 371 -25.65 -9.81 -7.69
CA LYS A 371 -25.93 -9.74 -6.24
C LYS A 371 -25.52 -8.44 -5.57
N THR A 372 -24.59 -7.68 -6.16
CA THR A 372 -24.04 -6.47 -5.54
C THR A 372 -24.55 -5.18 -6.19
N VAL A 373 -25.09 -5.26 -7.41
CA VAL A 373 -25.63 -4.10 -8.12
C VAL A 373 -27.10 -3.90 -7.75
N LEU A 374 -27.40 -2.78 -7.09
CA LEU A 374 -28.74 -2.35 -6.74
C LEU A 374 -29.02 -0.98 -7.37
N ASP A 375 -30.10 -0.88 -8.15
CA ASP A 375 -30.49 0.34 -8.87
C ASP A 375 -29.35 0.97 -9.71
N GLY A 376 -28.44 0.14 -10.23
CA GLY A 376 -27.29 0.58 -11.01
C GLY A 376 -26.14 1.16 -10.17
N ILE A 377 -26.08 0.84 -8.86
CA ILE A 377 -25.00 1.20 -7.95
C ILE A 377 -24.40 -0.06 -7.35
N PHE A 378 -23.07 -0.13 -7.26
CA PHE A 378 -22.39 -1.22 -6.53
C PHE A 378 -22.53 -1.02 -5.02
N ALA A 379 -23.03 -2.04 -4.33
CA ALA A 379 -22.94 -2.14 -2.88
C ALA A 379 -21.50 -2.46 -2.44
N TYR A 380 -21.09 -1.96 -1.28
CA TYR A 380 -19.77 -2.22 -0.72
C TYR A 380 -19.66 -3.65 -0.20
N GLU A 381 -20.63 -4.07 0.61
CA GLU A 381 -20.71 -5.41 1.19
C GLU A 381 -22.10 -6.04 0.99
N SER A 382 -22.14 -7.37 0.91
CA SER A 382 -23.37 -8.17 0.85
C SER A 382 -23.24 -9.44 1.68
N ASN A 383 -24.35 -9.94 2.23
CA ASN A 383 -24.38 -11.26 2.90
C ASN A 383 -24.89 -12.39 1.99
N GLY A 384 -25.32 -12.07 0.77
CA GLY A 384 -25.89 -13.05 -0.16
C GLY A 384 -27.31 -13.50 0.16
N LEU A 385 -27.87 -13.10 1.30
CA LEU A 385 -29.24 -13.38 1.74
C LEU A 385 -30.21 -12.22 1.43
N GLY A 386 -29.70 -11.13 0.85
CA GLY A 386 -30.47 -9.96 0.43
C GLY A 386 -30.15 -8.68 1.21
N SER A 387 -29.32 -8.75 2.25
CA SER A 387 -28.81 -7.54 2.92
C SER A 387 -27.59 -7.02 2.20
N VAL A 388 -27.55 -5.70 2.04
CA VAL A 388 -26.46 -4.98 1.41
C VAL A 388 -26.05 -3.80 2.28
N TYR A 389 -24.80 -3.40 2.16
CA TYR A 389 -24.27 -2.23 2.81
C TYR A 389 -23.72 -1.25 1.77
N MET A 390 -24.28 -0.03 1.77
CA MET A 390 -23.97 1.02 0.80
C MET A 390 -23.05 2.05 1.46
N MET A 391 -21.75 1.92 1.24
CA MET A 391 -20.71 2.87 1.67
C MET A 391 -19.52 2.81 0.71
N ASP A 392 -18.45 3.55 0.99
CA ASP A 392 -17.11 3.20 0.53
C ASP A 392 -16.11 3.45 1.65
N ASP A 393 -14.96 2.80 1.53
CA ASP A 393 -13.79 3.03 2.36
C ASP A 393 -12.65 3.59 1.50
N ALA A 394 -11.72 4.32 2.11
CA ALA A 394 -10.58 4.88 1.40
C ALA A 394 -9.51 3.84 1.04
N ASN A 395 -9.42 2.75 1.78
CA ASN A 395 -8.44 1.70 1.55
C ASN A 395 -8.73 0.94 0.25
N VAL A 396 -7.68 0.68 -0.52
CA VAL A 396 -7.79 -0.02 -1.81
C VAL A 396 -7.58 -1.53 -1.57
N PRO A 397 -8.48 -2.41 -2.03
CA PRO A 397 -9.55 -2.19 -3.00
C PRO A 397 -10.83 -1.54 -2.42
N SER A 398 -11.22 -0.41 -3.02
CA SER A 398 -12.46 0.34 -2.77
C SER A 398 -13.37 0.36 -4.01
N LEU A 399 -14.65 0.72 -3.86
CA LEU A 399 -15.55 0.89 -5.00
C LEU A 399 -15.08 2.01 -5.94
N LEU A 400 -14.48 3.07 -5.39
CA LEU A 400 -13.90 4.14 -6.20
C LEU A 400 -12.72 3.66 -7.05
N SER A 401 -11.96 2.68 -6.54
CA SER A 401 -10.78 2.10 -7.20
C SER A 401 -11.08 1.02 -8.26
N LEU A 402 -12.35 0.65 -8.51
CA LEU A 402 -12.66 -0.42 -9.47
C LEU A 402 -12.07 -0.24 -10.89
N PRO A 403 -11.98 0.98 -11.46
CA PRO A 403 -11.30 1.20 -12.73
C PRO A 403 -9.78 1.07 -12.64
N TYR A 404 -9.21 1.46 -11.50
CA TYR A 404 -7.79 1.27 -11.23
C TYR A 404 -7.42 -0.22 -11.17
N LEU A 405 -8.30 -1.03 -10.57
CA LEU A 405 -8.14 -2.49 -10.51
C LEU A 405 -8.40 -3.19 -11.87
N GLY A 406 -8.89 -2.47 -12.89
CA GLY A 406 -9.21 -3.04 -14.19
C GLY A 406 -10.50 -3.86 -14.25
N PHE A 407 -11.38 -3.73 -13.25
CA PHE A 407 -12.64 -4.49 -13.20
C PHE A 407 -13.75 -3.88 -14.07
N VAL A 408 -13.86 -2.54 -14.08
CA VAL A 408 -14.83 -1.78 -14.88
C VAL A 408 -14.16 -0.63 -15.60
N ASP A 409 -14.70 -0.25 -16.77
CA ASP A 409 -14.28 0.98 -17.42
C ASP A 409 -14.80 2.20 -16.65
N LYS A 410 -14.01 3.27 -16.59
CA LYS A 410 -14.38 4.59 -16.05
C LYS A 410 -15.64 5.19 -16.70
N HIS A 411 -16.01 4.76 -17.91
CA HIS A 411 -17.19 5.19 -18.65
C HIS A 411 -18.43 4.34 -18.38
N ASP A 412 -18.30 3.25 -17.62
CA ASP A 412 -19.43 2.40 -17.26
C ASP A 412 -20.53 3.20 -16.52
N PRO A 413 -21.81 3.09 -16.93
CA PRO A 413 -22.89 3.85 -16.32
C PRO A 413 -23.13 3.49 -14.84
N THR A 414 -22.88 2.23 -14.46
CA THR A 414 -23.00 1.72 -13.09
C THR A 414 -21.89 2.34 -12.23
N TYR A 415 -20.66 2.35 -12.74
CA TYR A 415 -19.53 2.97 -12.05
C TYR A 415 -19.74 4.49 -11.87
N ARG A 416 -20.20 5.20 -12.90
CA ARG A 416 -20.48 6.65 -12.80
C ARG A 416 -21.56 6.97 -11.78
N SER A 417 -22.61 6.15 -11.72
CA SER A 417 -23.69 6.29 -10.74
C SER A 417 -23.18 6.00 -9.33
N THR A 418 -22.38 4.94 -9.18
CA THR A 418 -21.69 4.58 -7.93
C THR A 418 -20.79 5.72 -7.47
N ARG A 419 -19.86 6.21 -8.30
CA ARG A 419 -18.98 7.34 -7.99
C ARG A 419 -19.74 8.57 -7.50
N ARG A 420 -20.85 8.92 -8.16
CA ARG A 420 -21.69 10.06 -7.73
C ARG A 420 -22.30 9.83 -6.35
N PHE A 421 -22.72 8.61 -6.05
CA PHE A 421 -23.23 8.24 -4.72
C PHE A 421 -22.12 8.33 -3.66
N LEU A 422 -20.93 7.78 -3.95
CA LEU A 422 -19.79 7.72 -3.02
C LEU A 422 -19.22 9.10 -2.67
N LEU A 423 -19.18 10.03 -3.63
CA LEU A 423 -18.73 11.42 -3.45
C LEU A 423 -19.88 12.36 -2.99
N SER A 424 -20.89 11.81 -2.34
CA SER A 424 -22.04 12.56 -1.83
C SER A 424 -22.29 12.27 -0.36
N ARG A 425 -23.13 13.09 0.29
CA ARG A 425 -23.57 12.87 1.68
C ARG A 425 -24.35 11.57 1.91
N GLN A 426 -24.67 10.82 0.85
CA GLN A 426 -25.29 9.51 0.99
C GLN A 426 -24.29 8.44 1.45
N ASN A 427 -23.00 8.62 1.18
CA ASN A 427 -21.95 7.80 1.78
C ASN A 427 -21.68 8.28 3.22
N PRO A 428 -21.86 7.43 4.24
CA PRO A 428 -21.62 7.80 5.63
C PRO A 428 -20.19 8.30 5.91
N TYR A 429 -19.20 7.82 5.15
CA TYR A 429 -17.78 8.14 5.34
C TYR A 429 -17.25 9.20 4.37
N PHE A 430 -18.14 9.87 3.62
CA PHE A 430 -17.76 11.01 2.82
C PHE A 430 -17.81 12.29 3.67
N ALA A 431 -16.62 12.81 3.99
CA ALA A 431 -16.45 14.03 4.75
C ALA A 431 -16.16 15.20 3.81
N SER A 432 -16.81 16.34 4.05
CA SER A 432 -16.61 17.57 3.27
C SER A 432 -16.45 18.76 4.21
N GLY A 433 -15.22 19.27 4.29
CA GLY A 433 -14.87 20.49 5.02
C GLY A 433 -14.48 21.64 4.10
N SER A 434 -14.05 22.76 4.70
CA SER A 434 -13.58 23.94 3.97
C SER A 434 -12.21 23.74 3.34
N ASN A 435 -11.34 22.96 4.01
CA ASN A 435 -9.94 22.81 3.62
C ASN A 435 -9.66 21.48 2.91
N PHE A 436 -10.46 20.46 3.23
CA PHE A 436 -10.29 19.12 2.72
C PHE A 436 -11.63 18.38 2.63
N SER A 437 -11.75 17.53 1.61
CA SER A 437 -12.93 16.70 1.37
C SER A 437 -12.50 15.38 0.75
N GLY A 438 -13.11 14.28 1.15
CA GLY A 438 -12.77 12.95 0.66
C GLY A 438 -13.55 11.86 1.38
N ILE A 439 -13.22 10.62 1.06
CA ILE A 439 -13.75 9.44 1.75
C ILE A 439 -12.75 9.03 2.82
N GLY A 440 -13.23 8.72 4.01
CA GLY A 440 -12.45 8.10 5.09
C GLY A 440 -12.83 6.65 5.28
N GLY A 441 -12.92 6.24 6.54
CA GLY A 441 -13.35 4.91 6.95
C GLY A 441 -13.62 4.88 8.45
N PRO A 442 -14.19 3.80 8.98
CA PRO A 442 -14.41 3.64 10.42
C PRO A 442 -13.10 3.46 11.21
N HIS A 443 -11.97 3.21 10.54
CA HIS A 443 -10.67 3.01 11.16
C HIS A 443 -10.12 4.22 11.93
N SER A 444 -10.34 5.43 11.40
CA SER A 444 -9.88 6.68 12.02
C SER A 444 -11.07 7.35 12.72
N ASP A 445 -11.81 8.19 11.99
CA ASP A 445 -13.04 8.84 12.45
C ASP A 445 -13.80 9.37 11.22
N ALA A 446 -15.09 9.71 11.39
CA ALA A 446 -15.93 10.22 10.30
C ALA A 446 -15.49 11.60 9.74
N TRP A 447 -14.62 12.33 10.43
CA TRP A 447 -14.14 13.67 10.04
C TRP A 447 -12.67 13.70 9.62
N HIS A 448 -12.02 12.53 9.49
CA HIS A 448 -10.65 12.37 9.00
C HIS A 448 -10.65 11.58 7.69
N PRO A 449 -11.03 12.18 6.54
CA PRO A 449 -10.90 11.55 5.23
C PRO A 449 -9.44 11.30 4.86
N TRP A 450 -9.24 10.33 3.98
CA TRP A 450 -7.91 9.83 3.61
C TRP A 450 -7.52 10.34 2.22
N PRO A 451 -6.29 10.86 2.02
CA PRO A 451 -5.82 11.30 0.70
C PRO A 451 -5.88 10.19 -0.36
N MET A 452 -5.78 8.93 0.04
CA MET A 452 -5.92 7.76 -0.83
C MET A 452 -7.24 7.72 -1.60
N SER A 453 -8.34 8.16 -0.99
CA SER A 453 -9.64 8.23 -1.67
C SER A 453 -9.61 9.19 -2.87
N LEU A 454 -8.92 10.33 -2.73
CA LEU A 454 -8.75 11.29 -3.82
C LEU A 454 -7.88 10.73 -4.94
N ILE A 455 -6.84 9.96 -4.59
CA ILE A 455 -5.98 9.27 -5.56
C ILE A 455 -6.80 8.27 -6.38
N SER A 456 -7.60 7.41 -5.72
CA SER A 456 -8.52 6.50 -6.41
C SER A 456 -9.56 7.27 -7.25
N GLY A 457 -10.01 8.43 -6.75
CA GLY A 457 -10.86 9.36 -7.47
C GLY A 457 -10.24 9.82 -8.79
N ILE A 458 -8.95 10.16 -8.81
CA ILE A 458 -8.23 10.61 -10.01
C ILE A 458 -8.09 9.49 -11.05
N PHE A 459 -7.83 8.26 -10.63
CA PHE A 459 -7.80 7.11 -11.54
C PHE A 459 -9.16 6.85 -12.21
N GLY A 460 -10.25 7.11 -11.47
CA GLY A 460 -11.62 6.87 -11.93
C GLY A 460 -12.24 7.95 -12.81
N THR A 461 -11.54 9.05 -13.15
CA THR A 461 -12.10 10.15 -13.94
C THR A 461 -11.22 10.54 -15.13
N ASN A 462 -11.85 11.20 -16.11
CA ASN A 462 -11.20 11.79 -17.28
C ASN A 462 -11.41 13.31 -17.34
N ASP A 463 -12.09 13.90 -16.36
CA ASP A 463 -12.33 15.34 -16.32
C ASP A 463 -11.08 16.07 -15.84
N ASP A 464 -10.53 16.93 -16.70
CA ASP A 464 -9.30 17.68 -16.43
C ASP A 464 -9.42 18.60 -15.22
N GLN A 465 -10.61 19.19 -15.02
CA GLN A 465 -10.83 20.12 -13.91
C GLN A 465 -10.91 19.36 -12.58
N GLU A 466 -11.66 18.25 -12.54
CA GLU A 466 -11.81 17.41 -11.35
C GLU A 466 -10.45 16.83 -10.91
N ILE A 467 -9.64 16.34 -11.87
CA ILE A 467 -8.29 15.83 -11.59
C ILE A 467 -7.41 16.92 -10.98
N SER A 468 -7.43 18.13 -11.55
CA SER A 468 -6.60 19.22 -11.05
C SER A 468 -7.02 19.64 -9.63
N GLU A 469 -8.32 19.75 -9.38
CA GLU A 469 -8.86 20.09 -8.06
C GLU A 469 -8.46 19.05 -7.01
N MET A 470 -8.64 17.75 -7.29
CA MET A 470 -8.24 16.68 -6.36
C MET A 470 -6.72 16.64 -6.13
N LEU A 471 -5.93 16.85 -7.18
CA LEU A 471 -4.47 16.84 -7.09
C LEU A 471 -3.95 17.97 -6.19
N TYR A 472 -4.44 19.20 -6.39
CA TYR A 472 -4.06 20.34 -5.57
C TYR A 472 -4.66 20.26 -4.15
N LEU A 473 -5.78 19.58 -3.98
CA LEU A 473 -6.34 19.29 -2.66
C LEU A 473 -5.39 18.37 -1.85
N ILE A 474 -4.77 17.38 -2.48
CA ILE A 474 -3.74 16.54 -1.86
C ILE A 474 -2.48 17.36 -1.56
N ALA A 475 -1.96 18.09 -2.57
CA ALA A 475 -0.70 18.83 -2.43
C ALA A 475 -0.77 19.93 -1.34
N ASN A 476 -1.92 20.60 -1.18
CA ASN A 476 -2.10 21.64 -0.16
C ASN A 476 -2.24 21.08 1.26
N ASN A 477 -2.55 19.79 1.42
CA ASN A 477 -2.85 19.18 2.72
C ASN A 477 -1.80 18.12 3.09
N THR A 478 -0.53 18.48 3.01
CA THR A 478 0.61 17.65 3.47
C THR A 478 1.21 18.14 4.79
N ALA A 479 0.47 18.95 5.58
CA ALA A 479 0.92 19.59 6.82
C ALA A 479 2.29 20.31 6.75
N GLY A 480 2.71 20.76 5.56
CA GLY A 480 4.04 21.33 5.31
C GLY A 480 5.21 20.33 5.34
N LEU A 481 4.95 19.03 5.40
CA LEU A 481 5.95 17.97 5.42
C LEU A 481 6.30 17.43 4.02
N GLY A 482 5.44 17.60 3.02
CA GLY A 482 5.72 17.07 1.67
C GLY A 482 5.78 15.54 1.61
N LEU A 483 4.93 14.88 2.42
CA LEU A 483 4.64 13.44 2.42
C LEU A 483 3.13 13.24 2.42
N ILE A 484 2.66 12.06 2.02
CA ILE A 484 1.24 11.71 2.06
C ILE A 484 0.93 11.01 3.39
N HIS A 485 -0.05 11.56 4.10
CA HIS A 485 -0.55 11.04 5.37
C HIS A 485 -1.63 9.97 5.16
N GLU A 486 -1.94 9.23 6.22
CA GLU A 486 -3.04 8.26 6.21
C GLU A 486 -4.39 8.97 6.16
N SER A 487 -4.63 9.86 7.12
CA SER A 487 -5.86 10.67 7.19
C SER A 487 -5.57 12.12 7.51
N GLN A 488 -6.48 13.01 7.12
CA GLN A 488 -6.40 14.45 7.34
C GLN A 488 -7.72 14.98 7.89
N SER A 489 -7.67 15.78 8.96
CA SER A 489 -8.87 16.41 9.52
C SER A 489 -9.48 17.43 8.56
N ILE A 490 -10.80 17.44 8.45
CA ILE A 490 -11.54 18.43 7.67
C ILE A 490 -11.52 19.85 8.28
N TYR A 491 -11.18 19.96 9.58
CA TYR A 491 -11.21 21.22 10.34
C TYR A 491 -9.83 21.87 10.46
N ASP A 492 -8.79 21.07 10.70
CA ASP A 492 -7.42 21.53 10.94
C ASP A 492 -6.44 20.82 10.01
N GLN A 493 -5.60 21.59 9.31
CA GLN A 493 -4.59 21.05 8.40
C GLN A 493 -3.40 20.41 9.13
N SER A 494 -3.20 20.75 10.40
CA SER A 494 -2.12 20.20 11.22
C SER A 494 -2.48 18.88 11.91
N ASP A 495 -3.76 18.50 11.90
CA ASP A 495 -4.27 17.27 12.50
C ASP A 495 -4.36 16.16 11.44
N TYR A 496 -3.35 15.28 11.44
CA TYR A 496 -3.22 14.16 10.51
C TYR A 496 -2.76 12.89 11.24
N THR A 497 -3.06 11.72 10.68
CA THR A 497 -2.55 10.44 11.18
C THR A 497 -1.40 9.91 10.30
N ARG A 498 -0.41 9.31 10.95
CA ARG A 498 0.80 8.69 10.35
C ARG A 498 1.61 9.62 9.43
N SER A 499 2.75 10.11 9.95
CA SER A 499 3.72 10.87 9.16
C SER A 499 4.48 10.02 8.12
N TRP A 500 4.65 8.72 8.39
CA TRP A 500 5.34 7.78 7.51
C TRP A 500 4.42 6.65 7.07
N PHE A 501 3.87 6.80 5.87
CA PHE A 501 3.04 5.79 5.24
C PHE A 501 3.51 5.51 3.81
N ALA A 502 4.39 4.51 3.68
CA ALA A 502 5.06 4.20 2.41
C ALA A 502 4.08 3.77 1.31
N TRP A 503 2.96 3.17 1.69
CA TRP A 503 1.88 2.82 0.78
C TRP A 503 1.26 4.05 0.11
N ALA A 504 0.72 4.99 0.89
CA ALA A 504 0.07 6.17 0.32
C ALA A 504 1.05 7.02 -0.51
N ASN A 505 2.31 7.09 -0.09
CA ASN A 505 3.39 7.72 -0.86
C ASN A 505 3.57 7.03 -2.23
N SER A 506 3.67 5.70 -2.25
CA SER A 506 3.85 4.95 -3.50
C SER A 506 2.63 5.05 -4.41
N TYR A 507 1.42 5.01 -3.84
CA TYR A 507 0.18 5.13 -4.59
C TYR A 507 0.02 6.51 -5.24
N PHE A 508 0.41 7.57 -4.53
CA PHE A 508 0.46 8.92 -5.09
C PHE A 508 1.46 9.03 -6.26
N ALA A 509 2.66 8.47 -6.09
CA ALA A 509 3.67 8.52 -7.13
C ALA A 509 3.25 7.76 -8.40
N GLU A 510 2.60 6.61 -8.25
CA GLU A 510 2.03 5.85 -9.38
C GLU A 510 0.96 6.66 -10.13
N MET A 511 0.08 7.35 -9.39
CA MET A 511 -0.92 8.24 -9.98
C MET A 511 -0.27 9.36 -10.81
N ILE A 512 0.82 9.95 -10.33
CA ILE A 512 1.54 10.99 -11.09
C ILE A 512 2.14 10.41 -12.38
N LEU A 513 2.71 9.21 -12.35
CA LEU A 513 3.22 8.55 -13.56
C LEU A 513 2.10 8.19 -14.55
N ASP A 514 0.95 7.75 -14.05
CA ASP A 514 -0.22 7.50 -14.88
C ASP A 514 -0.78 8.79 -15.51
N LEU A 515 -0.84 9.89 -14.75
CA LEU A 515 -1.21 11.21 -15.29
C LEU A 515 -0.20 11.72 -16.31
N ALA A 516 1.09 11.49 -16.09
CA ALA A 516 2.16 11.88 -17.03
C ALA A 516 2.03 11.15 -18.37
N HIS A 517 1.51 9.92 -18.34
CA HIS A 517 1.22 9.14 -19.52
C HIS A 517 -0.12 9.54 -20.18
N ARG A 518 -1.22 9.61 -19.42
CA ARG A 518 -2.57 9.83 -19.99
C ARG A 518 -2.88 11.28 -20.32
N LYS A 519 -2.45 12.21 -19.47
CA LYS A 519 -2.80 13.65 -19.53
C LYS A 519 -1.58 14.54 -19.19
N PRO A 520 -0.49 14.46 -19.98
CA PRO A 520 0.74 15.21 -19.71
C PRO A 520 0.51 16.71 -19.61
N GLN A 521 -0.48 17.26 -20.33
CA GLN A 521 -0.79 18.69 -20.35
C GLN A 521 -1.17 19.28 -18.97
N LEU A 522 -1.62 18.44 -18.03
CA LEU A 522 -2.04 18.90 -16.71
C LEU A 522 -0.86 19.12 -15.77
N ILE A 523 0.18 18.29 -15.88
CA ILE A 523 1.27 18.24 -14.89
C ILE A 523 2.66 18.53 -15.48
N LEU A 524 2.88 18.28 -16.77
CA LEU A 524 4.18 18.45 -17.43
C LEU A 524 4.28 19.81 -18.12
N LYS A 525 5.52 20.29 -18.29
CA LYS A 525 5.85 21.48 -19.10
C LYS A 525 5.69 21.25 -20.60
N GLY A 526 5.60 19.99 -21.05
CA GLY A 526 5.44 19.59 -22.44
C GLY A 526 4.17 18.77 -22.67
N ASN A 527 3.70 18.73 -23.92
CA ASN A 527 2.48 18.01 -24.31
C ASN A 527 2.71 16.53 -24.69
N GLY A 528 3.96 16.06 -24.63
CA GLY A 528 4.28 14.67 -24.94
C GLY A 528 3.96 13.76 -23.75
N PRO A 529 3.33 12.59 -23.95
CA PRO A 529 3.15 11.63 -22.88
C PRO A 529 4.53 11.21 -22.37
N TYR A 530 4.78 11.37 -21.07
CA TYR A 530 5.97 10.79 -20.46
C TYR A 530 5.69 9.31 -20.27
N MET A 531 6.19 8.54 -21.23
CA MET A 531 6.58 7.18 -20.94
C MET A 531 8.00 7.26 -20.41
N PRO A 532 8.28 6.74 -19.21
CA PRO A 532 9.63 6.38 -18.85
C PRO A 532 10.18 5.55 -20.02
N SER A 533 11.08 6.14 -20.81
CA SER A 533 11.50 5.54 -22.06
C SER A 533 12.18 4.22 -21.76
N GLN A 534 11.89 3.22 -22.60
CA GLN A 534 12.74 2.06 -22.81
C GLN A 534 14.20 2.52 -22.76
N ILE A 535 14.93 2.05 -21.76
CA ILE A 535 16.38 2.02 -21.82
C ILE A 535 16.68 0.95 -22.87
N CYS A 536 16.77 1.37 -24.13
CA CYS A 536 17.61 0.67 -25.09
C CYS A 536 19.07 0.91 -24.74
#